data_AF-A0A933RL34-F1
#
_entry.id   AF-A0A933RL34-F1
#
_cell.length_a   1.000
_cell.length_b   1.000
_cell.length_c   1.000
_cell.angle_alpha   90.00
_cell.angle_beta   90.00
_cell.angle_gamma   90.00
#
_symmetry.space_group_name_H-M   'P 1'
#
loop_
_entity.id
_entity.type
_entity.pdbx_description
1 polymer ?
#
loop_
_entity_poly.entity_id
_entity_poly.type
_entity_poly.pdbx_seq_one_letter_code
_entity_poly.pdbx_strand_id
1 'polypeptide(L)'
;MATIERQPAPPTDAMPARPPPPRRGLAVGVLLGLAVVVLVAFPIAARIAAGDQPVPPPPPVALAPQAAGTPGPAVRSVPVLATATGAAGRLAPTPERADLERTATALLGPARGRELARLMGSRERTVGGPADVVGFTYGEVPPYPYRYRSLERILGALPGRPSAGQVQAATALGAQLLVGAARSDRHPNDAPIAFALLDRARAGGACAPQLDLLLVVAAQQAPVVSQARLEAQRARRVCPGDPTPAWLLGQLRFQTEDPAAAATFRRLQREFPRSAAGWSGEADVLLHRAGWAPPGRAFGARRLIREALARLQRAA
;
A
#
# COMPACT_ATOMS: atom_id res chain seq x y z
N MET A 1 26.54 93.51 40.03
CA MET A 1 25.68 93.61 41.24
C MET A 1 24.25 93.76 40.76
N ALA A 2 23.48 92.67 40.82
CA ALA A 2 22.06 92.65 40.48
C ALA A 2 21.31 91.94 41.61
N THR A 3 20.27 92.61 42.07
CA THR A 3 19.49 92.39 43.28
C THR A 3 18.59 91.16 43.11
N ILE A 4 18.60 90.25 44.09
CA ILE A 4 17.73 89.07 44.15
C ILE A 4 16.37 89.49 44.70
N GLU A 5 15.35 89.52 43.85
CA GLU A 5 13.95 89.74 44.22
C GLU A 5 13.34 88.39 44.66
N ARG A 6 12.98 88.28 45.95
CA ARG A 6 12.34 87.07 46.51
C ARG A 6 10.87 87.01 46.09
N GLN A 7 10.55 86.02 45.28
CA GLN A 7 9.18 85.67 44.89
C GLN A 7 8.45 84.98 46.07
N PRO A 8 7.23 85.38 46.44
CA PRO A 8 6.49 84.80 47.56
C PRO A 8 5.94 83.42 47.23
N ALA A 9 5.87 82.57 48.26
CA ALA A 9 5.38 81.18 48.15
C ALA A 9 3.91 81.14 47.71
N PRO A 10 3.53 80.20 46.81
CA PRO A 10 2.14 80.03 46.42
C PRO A 10 1.30 79.50 47.60
N PRO A 11 0.00 79.84 47.64
CA PRO A 11 -0.92 79.35 48.66
C PRO A 11 -1.07 77.83 48.57
N THR A 12 -1.09 77.20 49.74
CA THR A 12 -1.35 75.77 49.92
C THR A 12 -2.82 75.50 49.59
N ASP A 13 -3.11 75.21 48.32
CA ASP A 13 -4.42 74.71 47.91
C ASP A 13 -4.66 73.34 48.55
N ALA A 14 -5.73 73.29 49.34
CA ALA A 14 -6.22 72.08 49.97
C ALA A 14 -6.54 71.02 48.90
N MET A 15 -5.87 69.86 49.01
CA MET A 15 -6.14 68.69 48.17
C MET A 15 -7.64 68.34 48.22
N PRO A 16 -8.35 68.34 47.08
CA PRO A 16 -9.72 67.84 47.04
C PRO A 16 -9.74 66.35 47.40
N ALA A 17 -10.64 65.98 48.31
CA ALA A 17 -10.86 64.61 48.72
C ALA A 17 -11.11 63.72 47.49
N ARG A 18 -10.32 62.65 47.35
CA ARG A 18 -10.48 61.65 46.29
C ARG A 18 -11.91 61.08 46.35
N PRO A 19 -12.69 61.13 45.26
CA PRO A 19 -13.98 60.48 45.23
C PRO A 19 -13.80 58.96 45.42
N PRO A 20 -14.72 58.29 46.14
CA PRO A 20 -14.67 56.85 46.32
C PRO A 20 -14.71 56.14 44.95
N PRO A 21 -13.96 55.04 44.77
CA PRO A 21 -13.92 54.34 43.50
C PRO A 21 -15.34 53.88 43.10
N PRO A 22 -15.74 54.05 41.83
CA PRO A 22 -17.06 53.68 41.38
C PRO A 22 -17.25 52.16 41.51
N ARG A 23 -18.30 51.74 42.22
CA ARG A 23 -18.71 50.32 42.42
C ARG A 23 -18.96 49.54 41.11
N ARG A 24 -18.86 50.17 39.94
CA ARG A 24 -19.01 49.56 38.60
C ARG A 24 -17.87 48.58 38.25
N GLY A 25 -16.67 48.74 38.80
CA GLY A 25 -15.54 47.83 38.54
C GLY A 25 -15.77 46.41 39.07
N LEU A 26 -16.54 46.27 40.15
CA LEU A 26 -16.80 44.98 40.79
C LEU A 26 -17.79 44.13 39.98
N ALA A 27 -18.82 44.77 39.39
CA ALA A 27 -19.77 44.09 38.51
C ALA A 27 -19.09 43.56 37.24
N VAL A 28 -18.18 44.34 36.64
CA VAL A 28 -17.43 43.92 35.43
C VAL A 28 -16.47 42.78 35.76
N GLY A 29 -15.76 42.84 36.89
CA GLY A 29 -14.86 41.77 37.34
C GLY A 29 -15.59 40.45 37.59
N VAL A 30 -16.78 40.50 38.20
CA VAL A 30 -17.62 39.31 38.43
C VAL A 30 -18.11 38.71 37.11
N LEU A 31 -18.57 39.52 36.16
CA LEU A 31 -18.98 39.06 34.83
C LEU A 31 -17.82 38.39 34.07
N LEU A 32 -16.63 38.98 34.11
CA LEU A 32 -15.45 38.43 33.44
C LEU A 32 -15.00 37.11 34.08
N GLY A 33 -15.01 37.03 35.42
CA GLY A 33 -14.73 35.80 36.14
C GLY A 33 -15.72 34.69 35.81
N LEU A 34 -17.01 35.02 35.74
CA LEU A 34 -18.06 34.07 35.38
C LEU A 34 -17.92 33.60 33.92
N ALA A 35 -17.57 34.49 33.00
CA ALA A 35 -17.29 34.15 31.61
C ALA A 35 -16.10 33.19 31.47
N VAL A 36 -15.01 33.42 32.22
CA VAL A 36 -13.84 32.52 32.25
C VAL A 36 -14.23 31.15 32.83
N VAL A 37 -14.98 31.13 33.94
CA VAL A 37 -15.47 29.88 34.52
C VAL A 37 -16.34 29.11 33.54
N VAL A 38 -17.26 29.77 32.84
CA VAL A 38 -18.09 29.13 31.80
C VAL A 38 -17.23 28.61 30.64
N LEU A 39 -16.27 29.39 30.15
CA LEU A 39 -15.38 28.98 29.05
C LEU A 39 -14.50 27.78 29.40
N VAL A 40 -14.10 27.62 30.66
CA VAL A 40 -13.28 26.49 31.13
C VAL A 40 -14.13 25.30 31.56
N ALA A 41 -15.22 25.53 32.31
CA ALA A 41 -16.06 24.47 32.85
C ALA A 41 -16.97 23.86 31.79
N PHE A 42 -17.48 24.65 30.83
CA PHE A 42 -18.37 24.15 29.78
C PHE A 42 -17.74 23.03 28.92
N PRO A 43 -16.51 23.15 28.37
CA PRO A 43 -15.92 22.05 27.60
C PRO A 43 -15.64 20.80 28.45
N ILE A 44 -15.33 20.96 29.74
CA ILE A 44 -15.16 19.83 30.68
C ILE A 44 -16.51 19.15 30.95
N ALA A 45 -17.53 19.92 31.31
CA ALA A 45 -18.88 19.44 31.57
C ALA A 45 -19.51 18.83 30.32
N ALA A 46 -19.33 19.44 29.14
CA ALA A 46 -19.76 18.90 27.86
C ALA A 46 -19.03 17.58 27.52
N ARG A 47 -17.74 17.45 27.86
CA ARG A 47 -16.99 16.20 27.68
C ARG A 47 -17.46 15.09 28.63
N ILE A 48 -17.77 15.42 29.89
CA ILE A 48 -18.32 14.47 30.86
C ILE A 48 -19.73 14.05 30.42
N ALA A 49 -20.61 15.01 30.13
CA ALA A 49 -21.96 14.75 29.66
C ALA A 49 -21.98 13.96 28.33
N ALA A 50 -21.07 14.24 27.40
CA ALA A 50 -20.92 13.46 26.17
C ALA A 50 -20.30 12.07 26.40
N GLY A 51 -19.54 11.89 27.49
CA GLY A 51 -19.01 10.59 27.92
C GLY A 51 -20.08 9.70 28.55
N ASP A 52 -21.02 10.30 29.29
CA ASP A 52 -22.06 9.60 30.05
C ASP A 52 -23.38 9.43 29.29
N GLN A 53 -23.58 10.13 28.16
CA GLN A 53 -24.75 9.86 27.33
C GLN A 53 -24.61 8.47 26.70
N PRO A 54 -25.52 7.52 26.98
CA PRO A 54 -25.61 6.29 26.23
C PRO A 54 -26.08 6.65 24.83
N VAL A 55 -25.14 6.99 23.95
CA VAL A 55 -25.44 7.17 22.53
C VAL A 55 -25.73 5.77 22.03
N PRO A 56 -27.01 5.43 21.73
CA PRO A 56 -27.31 4.13 21.16
C PRO A 56 -26.44 3.99 19.90
N PRO A 57 -25.69 2.89 19.75
CA PRO A 57 -24.84 2.71 18.60
C PRO A 57 -25.72 2.89 17.35
N PRO A 58 -25.31 3.70 16.36
CA PRO A 58 -26.09 3.82 15.14
C PRO A 58 -26.27 2.41 14.57
N PRO A 59 -27.44 2.11 14.00
CA PRO A 59 -27.76 0.76 13.54
C PRO A 59 -26.61 0.23 12.67
N PRO A 60 -26.23 -1.05 12.83
CA PRO A 60 -25.14 -1.63 12.07
C PRO A 60 -25.41 -1.42 10.58
N VAL A 61 -24.37 -1.02 9.83
CA VAL A 61 -24.42 -1.04 8.37
C VAL A 61 -24.44 -2.51 7.97
N ALA A 62 -25.63 -3.08 7.85
CA ALA A 62 -25.80 -4.47 7.45
C ALA A 62 -25.75 -4.54 5.93
N LEU A 63 -24.69 -5.13 5.40
CA LEU A 63 -24.73 -5.67 4.04
C LEU A 63 -25.28 -7.09 4.14
N ALA A 64 -26.22 -7.45 3.27
CA ALA A 64 -26.67 -8.83 3.19
C ALA A 64 -25.44 -9.73 2.96
N PRO A 65 -25.27 -10.86 3.66
CA PRO A 65 -24.18 -11.79 3.37
C PRO A 65 -24.28 -12.28 1.92
N GLN A 66 -23.16 -12.75 1.34
CA GLN A 66 -23.24 -13.39 0.03
C GLN A 66 -24.21 -14.57 0.11
N ALA A 67 -25.09 -14.68 -0.89
CA ALA A 67 -26.04 -15.78 -0.92
C ALA A 67 -25.29 -17.11 -0.89
N ALA A 68 -25.69 -18.01 0.01
CA ALA A 68 -25.16 -19.37 0.05
C ALA A 68 -25.42 -20.03 -1.32
N GLY A 69 -24.36 -20.38 -2.04
CA GLY A 69 -24.40 -20.85 -3.42
C GLY A 69 -22.98 -21.05 -3.97
N THR A 70 -22.84 -21.30 -5.27
CA THR A 70 -21.52 -21.48 -5.88
C THR A 70 -20.67 -20.21 -5.66
N PRO A 71 -19.55 -20.29 -4.91
CA PRO A 71 -18.70 -19.14 -4.67
C PRO A 71 -18.23 -18.57 -6.01
N GLY A 72 -18.16 -17.24 -6.11
CA GLY A 72 -17.64 -16.59 -7.31
C GLY A 72 -16.15 -16.90 -7.52
N PRO A 73 -15.55 -16.40 -8.61
CA PRO A 73 -14.14 -16.66 -8.87
C PRO A 73 -13.28 -16.11 -7.72
N ALA A 74 -12.33 -16.93 -7.26
CA ALA A 74 -11.43 -16.58 -6.17
C ALA A 74 -10.17 -15.88 -6.71
N VAL A 75 -9.51 -15.10 -5.85
CA VAL A 75 -8.15 -14.63 -6.11
C VAL A 75 -7.23 -15.85 -6.14
N ARG A 76 -6.43 -15.98 -7.19
CA ARG A 76 -5.41 -17.03 -7.30
C ARG A 76 -4.24 -16.70 -6.39
N SER A 77 -3.68 -17.75 -5.79
CA SER A 77 -2.37 -17.63 -5.14
C SER A 77 -1.31 -17.31 -6.18
N VAL A 78 -0.50 -16.29 -5.88
CA VAL A 78 0.67 -15.89 -6.67
C VAL A 78 1.90 -15.79 -5.74
N PRO A 79 3.13 -16.07 -6.22
CA PRO A 79 3.42 -16.49 -7.58
C PRO A 79 2.93 -17.93 -7.86
N VAL A 80 2.66 -18.24 -9.13
CA VAL A 80 2.14 -19.55 -9.57
C VAL A 80 3.25 -20.58 -9.55
N LEU A 81 3.46 -21.19 -8.39
CA LEU A 81 4.41 -22.29 -8.23
C LEU A 81 3.84 -23.57 -8.85
N ALA A 82 4.58 -24.19 -9.76
CA ALA A 82 4.16 -25.40 -10.46
C ALA A 82 4.11 -26.68 -9.59
N THR A 83 4.44 -26.61 -8.30
CA THR A 83 4.57 -27.79 -7.43
C THR A 83 3.27 -28.16 -6.70
N ALA A 84 2.50 -29.04 -7.34
CA ALA A 84 2.07 -30.38 -6.87
C ALA A 84 1.36 -30.60 -5.51
N THR A 85 1.17 -29.65 -4.61
CA THR A 85 0.29 -29.86 -3.46
C THR A 85 -0.63 -28.67 -3.31
N GLY A 86 -1.90 -28.84 -3.67
CA GLY A 86 -2.96 -27.82 -3.63
C GLY A 86 -3.31 -27.31 -2.23
N ALA A 87 -2.37 -27.29 -1.29
CA ALA A 87 -2.52 -26.67 0.02
C ALA A 87 -2.27 -25.16 -0.12
N ALA A 88 -3.33 -24.44 -0.47
CA ALA A 88 -3.38 -22.99 -0.32
C ALA A 88 -2.92 -22.61 1.11
N GLY A 89 -1.93 -21.74 1.23
CA GLY A 89 -1.56 -21.12 2.52
C GLY A 89 -0.23 -21.56 3.15
N ARG A 90 0.47 -22.57 2.64
CA ARG A 90 1.88 -22.76 3.02
C ARG A 90 2.79 -21.99 2.08
N LEU A 91 3.46 -21.00 2.64
CA LEU A 91 4.63 -20.36 2.04
C LEU A 91 5.60 -21.45 1.59
N ALA A 92 5.87 -21.56 0.29
CA ALA A 92 6.81 -22.54 -0.22
C ALA A 92 8.18 -22.35 0.43
N PRO A 93 8.93 -23.42 0.74
CA PRO A 93 10.28 -23.28 1.28
C PRO A 93 11.14 -22.46 0.30
N THR A 94 12.14 -21.76 0.84
CA THR A 94 13.06 -21.00 -0.02
C THR A 94 13.78 -22.03 -0.89
N PRO A 95 13.72 -21.90 -2.22
CA PRO A 95 14.33 -22.88 -3.10
C PRO A 95 15.84 -22.92 -2.85
N GLU A 96 16.39 -24.13 -2.76
CA GLU A 96 17.84 -24.29 -2.66
C GLU A 96 18.50 -23.87 -3.98
N ARG A 97 19.70 -23.30 -3.91
CA ARG A 97 20.42 -22.84 -5.13
C ARG A 97 20.69 -23.98 -6.11
N ALA A 98 20.94 -25.18 -5.60
CA ALA A 98 21.10 -26.38 -6.41
C ALA A 98 19.81 -26.73 -7.19
N ASP A 99 18.63 -26.53 -6.60
CA ASP A 99 17.35 -26.77 -7.27
C ASP A 99 17.07 -25.76 -8.38
N LEU A 100 17.40 -24.49 -8.12
CA LEU A 100 17.32 -23.42 -9.12
C LEU A 100 18.26 -23.70 -10.30
N GLU A 101 19.49 -24.15 -10.03
CA GLU A 101 20.46 -24.52 -11.07
C GLU A 101 19.98 -25.71 -11.91
N ARG A 102 19.47 -26.77 -11.26
CA ARG A 102 18.90 -27.94 -11.96
C ARG A 102 17.75 -27.52 -12.88
N THR A 103 16.84 -26.69 -12.37
CA THR A 103 15.69 -26.18 -13.14
C THR A 103 16.13 -25.28 -14.30
N ALA A 104 17.07 -24.37 -14.07
CA ALA A 104 17.64 -23.52 -15.11
C ALA A 104 18.36 -24.33 -16.20
N THR A 105 19.07 -25.39 -15.82
CA THR A 105 19.75 -26.31 -16.74
C THR A 105 18.77 -27.11 -17.57
N ALA A 106 17.69 -27.60 -16.98
CA ALA A 106 16.63 -28.28 -17.72
C ALA A 106 15.94 -27.35 -18.74
N LEU A 107 15.74 -26.08 -18.36
CA LEU A 107 15.07 -25.09 -19.22
C LEU A 107 15.95 -24.56 -20.36
N LEU A 108 17.21 -24.22 -20.08
CA LEU A 108 18.10 -23.48 -20.99
C LEU A 108 19.23 -24.34 -21.59
N GLY A 109 19.34 -25.59 -21.14
CA GLY A 109 20.45 -26.48 -21.43
C GLY A 109 21.68 -26.25 -20.53
N PRO A 110 22.66 -27.18 -20.51
CA PRO A 110 23.76 -27.19 -19.53
C PRO A 110 24.66 -25.96 -19.53
N ALA A 111 24.97 -25.39 -20.68
CA ALA A 111 25.86 -24.23 -20.75
C ALA A 111 25.19 -22.96 -20.20
N ARG A 112 23.99 -22.66 -20.68
CA ARG A 112 23.26 -21.43 -20.32
C ARG A 112 22.59 -21.53 -18.95
N GLY A 113 22.14 -22.71 -18.53
CA GLY A 113 21.63 -22.95 -17.19
C GLY A 113 22.69 -22.70 -16.12
N ARG A 114 23.93 -23.19 -16.32
CA ARG A 114 25.07 -22.89 -15.44
C ARG A 114 25.48 -21.43 -15.47
N GLU A 115 25.39 -20.76 -16.64
CA GLU A 115 25.62 -19.32 -16.71
C GLU A 115 24.59 -18.53 -15.90
N LEU A 116 23.30 -18.89 -16.02
CA LEU A 116 22.24 -18.30 -15.21
C LEU A 116 22.46 -18.58 -13.71
N ALA A 117 22.83 -19.80 -13.34
CA ALA A 117 23.12 -20.17 -11.94
C ALA A 117 24.27 -19.38 -11.33
N ARG A 118 25.36 -19.18 -12.08
CA ARG A 118 26.45 -18.30 -11.65
C ARG A 118 25.98 -16.86 -11.47
N LEU A 119 25.11 -16.37 -12.35
CA LEU A 119 24.55 -15.03 -12.23
C LEU A 119 23.63 -14.91 -11.00
N MET A 120 22.78 -15.91 -10.76
CA MET A 120 21.93 -15.99 -9.56
C MET A 120 22.75 -15.93 -8.26
N GLY A 121 23.92 -16.57 -8.21
CA GLY A 121 24.79 -16.58 -7.03
C GLY A 121 25.78 -15.41 -6.93
N SER A 122 25.92 -14.58 -7.96
CA SER A 122 26.93 -13.52 -7.99
C SER A 122 26.51 -12.30 -7.18
N ARG A 123 27.41 -11.79 -6.34
CA ARG A 123 27.26 -10.47 -5.69
C ARG A 123 27.96 -9.35 -6.45
N GLU A 124 29.04 -9.68 -7.15
CA GLU A 124 29.83 -8.71 -7.93
C GLU A 124 29.10 -8.29 -9.21
N ARG A 125 28.39 -9.23 -9.86
CA ARG A 125 27.59 -8.96 -11.04
C ARG A 125 26.16 -8.72 -10.63
N THR A 126 25.78 -7.45 -10.53
CA THR A 126 24.39 -7.05 -10.25
C THR A 126 23.62 -6.92 -11.55
N VAL A 127 22.64 -7.79 -11.74
CA VAL A 127 21.63 -7.66 -12.81
C VAL A 127 20.73 -6.48 -12.46
N GLY A 128 20.45 -5.62 -13.44
CA GLY A 128 19.65 -4.42 -13.20
C GLY A 128 20.44 -3.21 -12.73
N GLY A 129 21.77 -3.30 -12.64
CA GLY A 129 22.62 -2.11 -12.52
C GLY A 129 22.56 -1.23 -13.78
N PRO A 130 22.93 0.06 -13.68
CA PRO A 130 22.87 1.02 -14.80
C PRO A 130 23.48 0.54 -16.13
N ALA A 131 24.59 -0.20 -16.06
CA ALA A 131 25.28 -0.72 -17.24
C ALA A 131 24.57 -1.91 -17.90
N ASP A 132 23.72 -2.62 -17.15
CA ASP A 132 23.04 -3.84 -17.60
C ASP A 132 21.62 -3.56 -18.13
N VAL A 133 20.94 -2.53 -17.60
CA VAL A 133 19.60 -2.15 -18.06
C VAL A 133 19.67 -1.40 -19.39
N VAL A 134 19.02 -1.95 -20.43
CA VAL A 134 18.99 -1.35 -21.77
C VAL A 134 18.17 -0.06 -21.74
N GLY A 135 18.77 1.04 -22.20
CA GLY A 135 18.12 2.34 -22.28
C GLY A 135 18.02 3.08 -20.94
N PHE A 136 18.78 2.65 -19.92
CA PHE A 136 18.89 3.39 -18.68
C PHE A 136 19.83 4.60 -18.81
N THR A 137 19.36 5.75 -18.35
CA THR A 137 20.16 6.97 -18.14
C THR A 137 20.10 7.32 -16.66
N TYR A 138 21.22 7.74 -16.07
CA TYR A 138 21.29 8.06 -14.64
C TYR A 138 20.30 9.17 -14.26
N GLY A 139 19.52 8.95 -13.19
CA GLY A 139 18.49 9.88 -12.73
C GLY A 139 17.12 9.69 -13.41
N GLU A 140 17.00 8.81 -14.40
CA GLU A 140 15.75 8.51 -15.08
C GLU A 140 15.17 7.15 -14.64
N VAL A 141 13.85 7.02 -14.73
CA VAL A 141 13.17 5.73 -14.57
C VAL A 141 13.47 4.89 -15.80
N PRO A 142 14.05 3.67 -15.66
CA PRO A 142 14.35 2.84 -16.83
C PRO A 142 13.10 2.57 -17.67
N PRO A 143 13.23 2.53 -19.00
CA PRO A 143 12.11 2.28 -19.89
C PRO A 143 11.48 0.90 -19.60
N TYR A 144 10.16 0.85 -19.66
CA TYR A 144 9.37 -0.36 -19.42
C TYR A 144 8.84 -0.93 -20.75
N PRO A 145 8.90 -2.26 -21.00
CA PRO A 145 9.37 -3.32 -20.11
C PRO A 145 10.89 -3.33 -19.93
N TYR A 146 11.35 -3.74 -18.74
CA TYR A 146 12.79 -3.80 -18.45
C TYR A 146 13.49 -4.82 -19.32
N ARG A 147 14.67 -4.46 -19.80
CA ARG A 147 15.53 -5.30 -20.63
C ARG A 147 16.94 -5.31 -20.04
N TYR A 148 17.51 -6.50 -19.89
CA TYR A 148 18.81 -6.70 -19.23
C TYR A 148 19.78 -7.35 -20.20
N ARG A 149 20.88 -6.66 -20.56
CA ARG A 149 21.86 -7.11 -21.56
C ARG A 149 22.44 -8.48 -21.21
N SER A 150 22.79 -8.69 -19.95
CA SER A 150 23.34 -9.96 -19.45
C SER A 150 22.35 -11.11 -19.64
N LEU A 151 21.07 -10.90 -19.33
CA LEU A 151 20.03 -11.92 -19.45
C LEU A 151 19.58 -12.17 -20.88
N GLU A 152 19.61 -11.17 -21.76
CA GLU A 152 19.25 -11.37 -23.18
C GLU A 152 20.17 -12.38 -23.86
N ARG A 153 21.46 -12.34 -23.54
CA ARG A 153 22.44 -13.31 -24.04
C ARG A 153 22.19 -14.72 -23.53
N ILE A 154 21.79 -14.86 -22.26
CA ILE A 154 21.50 -16.15 -21.62
C ILE A 154 20.16 -16.71 -22.10
N LEU A 155 19.10 -15.90 -22.02
CA LEU A 155 17.72 -16.28 -22.35
C LEU A 155 17.46 -16.27 -23.86
N GLY A 156 18.38 -15.75 -24.68
CA GLY A 156 18.34 -15.78 -26.14
C GLY A 156 18.16 -17.18 -26.74
N ALA A 157 18.50 -18.23 -25.98
CA ALA A 157 18.25 -19.63 -26.33
C ALA A 157 16.77 -19.99 -26.43
N LEU A 158 15.91 -19.36 -25.62
CA LEU A 158 14.49 -19.63 -25.69
C LEU A 158 13.98 -19.11 -27.03
N PRO A 159 13.05 -19.83 -27.69
CA PRO A 159 12.44 -19.31 -28.90
C PRO A 159 11.59 -18.07 -28.57
N GLY A 160 11.34 -17.22 -29.56
CA GLY A 160 10.48 -16.03 -29.39
C GLY A 160 9.06 -16.38 -28.91
N ARG A 161 8.61 -17.60 -29.20
CA ARG A 161 7.40 -18.21 -28.65
C ARG A 161 7.77 -19.55 -28.01
N PRO A 162 7.98 -19.60 -26.68
CA PRO A 162 8.27 -20.84 -25.96
C PRO A 162 7.16 -21.88 -26.11
N SER A 163 7.52 -23.16 -26.12
CA SER A 163 6.53 -24.24 -26.05
C SER A 163 5.80 -24.23 -24.71
N ALA A 164 4.64 -24.88 -24.60
CA ALA A 164 3.88 -24.93 -23.35
C ALA A 164 4.71 -25.44 -22.15
N GLY A 165 5.54 -26.48 -22.38
CA GLY A 165 6.46 -26.98 -21.35
C GLY A 165 7.53 -25.97 -20.95
N GLN A 166 8.08 -25.21 -21.91
CA GLN A 166 9.03 -24.14 -21.61
C GLN A 166 8.37 -22.98 -20.87
N VAL A 167 7.14 -22.60 -21.24
CA VAL A 167 6.34 -21.59 -20.51
C VAL A 167 6.15 -22.03 -19.07
N GLN A 168 5.73 -23.27 -18.83
CA GLN A 168 5.52 -23.80 -17.49
C GLN A 168 6.82 -23.81 -16.67
N ALA A 169 7.91 -24.32 -17.24
CA ALA A 169 9.21 -24.38 -16.56
C ALA A 169 9.79 -22.99 -16.26
N ALA A 170 9.71 -22.05 -17.21
CA ALA A 170 10.14 -20.66 -17.01
C ALA A 170 9.28 -19.94 -15.97
N THR A 171 7.96 -20.17 -15.97
CA THR A 171 7.05 -19.62 -14.94
C THR A 171 7.39 -20.16 -13.56
N ALA A 172 7.58 -21.47 -13.43
CA ALA A 172 7.95 -22.10 -12.16
C ALA A 172 9.28 -21.58 -11.61
N LEU A 173 10.31 -21.48 -12.45
CA LEU A 173 11.61 -20.94 -12.07
C LEU A 173 11.51 -19.45 -11.68
N GLY A 174 10.77 -18.64 -12.45
CA GLY A 174 10.51 -17.24 -12.12
C GLY A 174 9.79 -17.09 -10.78
N ALA A 175 8.75 -17.89 -10.53
CA ALA A 175 8.02 -17.92 -9.27
C ALA A 175 8.91 -18.28 -8.07
N GLN A 176 9.78 -19.28 -8.20
CA GLN A 176 10.75 -19.67 -7.17
C GLN A 176 11.73 -18.53 -6.86
N LEU A 177 12.23 -17.85 -7.88
CA LEU A 177 13.13 -16.70 -7.73
C LEU A 177 12.44 -15.53 -7.03
N LEU A 178 11.15 -15.28 -7.29
CA LEU A 178 10.41 -14.25 -6.56
C LEU A 178 10.28 -14.56 -5.07
N VAL A 179 10.02 -15.81 -4.71
CA VAL A 179 10.02 -16.24 -3.30
C VAL A 179 11.40 -16.05 -2.67
N GLY A 180 12.47 -16.35 -3.41
CA GLY A 180 13.84 -16.10 -2.98
C GLY A 180 14.13 -14.60 -2.74
N ALA A 181 13.78 -13.76 -3.71
CA ALA A 181 13.96 -12.31 -3.64
C ALA A 181 13.20 -11.66 -2.48
N ALA A 182 11.98 -12.12 -2.20
CA ALA A 182 11.16 -11.59 -1.11
C ALA A 182 11.69 -11.92 0.30
N ARG A 183 12.57 -12.92 0.42
CA ARG A 183 13.06 -13.42 1.72
C ARG A 183 14.49 -13.06 2.05
N SER A 184 15.27 -12.65 1.06
CA SER A 184 16.69 -12.43 1.28
C SER A 184 17.29 -11.38 0.37
N ASP A 185 17.84 -10.36 1.01
CA ASP A 185 18.68 -9.32 0.43
C ASP A 185 19.98 -9.90 -0.14
N ARG A 186 20.31 -11.17 0.20
CA ARG A 186 21.50 -11.87 -0.28
C ARG A 186 21.42 -12.29 -1.74
N HIS A 187 20.28 -12.06 -2.39
CA HIS A 187 19.98 -12.52 -3.74
C HIS A 187 19.52 -11.37 -4.65
N PRO A 188 20.37 -10.36 -4.86
CA PRO A 188 19.99 -9.13 -5.59
C PRO A 188 19.55 -9.39 -7.04
N ASN A 189 19.96 -10.52 -7.61
CA ASN A 189 19.70 -10.87 -9.00
C ASN A 189 18.39 -11.66 -9.21
N ASP A 190 17.77 -12.17 -8.14
CA ASP A 190 16.61 -13.07 -8.29
C ASP A 190 15.41 -12.35 -8.92
N ALA A 191 15.09 -11.13 -8.46
CA ALA A 191 13.98 -10.34 -8.98
C ALA A 191 14.12 -9.98 -10.47
N PRO A 192 15.23 -9.40 -10.96
CA PRO A 192 15.38 -9.10 -12.39
C PRO A 192 15.47 -10.37 -13.26
N ILE A 193 16.05 -11.47 -12.76
CA ILE A 193 16.02 -12.76 -13.46
C ILE A 193 14.59 -13.28 -13.58
N ALA A 194 13.82 -13.24 -12.48
CA ALA A 194 12.42 -13.65 -12.48
C ALA A 194 11.62 -12.82 -13.49
N PHE A 195 11.79 -11.49 -13.49
CA PHE A 195 11.15 -10.60 -14.45
C PHE A 195 11.44 -11.04 -15.89
N ALA A 196 12.70 -11.24 -16.25
CA ALA A 196 13.09 -11.57 -17.62
C ALA A 196 12.59 -12.96 -18.08
N LEU A 197 12.60 -13.96 -17.18
CA LEU A 197 12.04 -15.28 -17.45
C LEU A 197 10.53 -15.21 -17.70
N LEU A 198 9.80 -14.49 -16.84
CA LEU A 198 8.35 -14.34 -16.92
C LEU A 198 7.94 -13.51 -18.16
N ASP A 199 8.71 -12.45 -18.48
CA ASP A 199 8.51 -11.64 -19.68
C ASP A 199 8.68 -12.47 -20.96
N ARG A 200 9.64 -13.40 -20.97
CA ARG A 200 9.78 -14.34 -22.09
C ARG A 200 8.66 -15.38 -22.12
N ALA A 201 8.29 -15.93 -20.97
CA ALA A 201 7.26 -16.96 -20.85
C ALA A 201 5.87 -16.46 -21.28
N ARG A 202 5.55 -15.18 -21.05
CA ARG A 202 4.27 -14.58 -21.46
C ARG A 202 4.15 -14.29 -22.95
N ALA A 203 5.20 -14.45 -23.76
CA ALA A 203 5.20 -14.08 -25.18
C ALA A 203 4.08 -14.78 -25.99
N GLY A 204 3.63 -15.95 -25.55
CA GLY A 204 2.49 -16.68 -26.14
C GLY A 204 1.11 -16.32 -25.58
N GLY A 205 1.00 -15.32 -24.69
CA GLY A 205 -0.26 -14.91 -24.06
C GLY A 205 -0.72 -15.83 -22.92
N ALA A 206 0.20 -16.54 -22.26
CA ALA A 206 -0.13 -17.42 -21.14
C ALA A 206 -0.50 -16.64 -19.87
N CYS A 207 -1.59 -17.05 -19.21
CA CYS A 207 -2.12 -16.38 -18.03
C CYS A 207 -1.17 -16.41 -16.82
N ALA A 208 -0.63 -17.58 -16.46
CA ALA A 208 0.21 -17.74 -15.26
C ALA A 208 1.46 -16.83 -15.24
N PRO A 209 2.34 -16.83 -16.27
CA PRO A 209 3.49 -15.93 -16.26
C PRO A 209 3.10 -14.45 -16.27
N GLN A 210 1.94 -14.11 -16.83
CA GLN A 210 1.46 -12.73 -16.86
C GLN A 210 0.94 -12.27 -15.48
N LEU A 211 0.34 -13.15 -14.68
CA LEU A 211 -0.02 -12.85 -13.28
C LEU A 211 1.24 -12.71 -12.41
N ASP A 212 2.20 -13.60 -12.58
CA ASP A 212 3.46 -13.52 -11.84
C ASP A 212 4.26 -12.27 -12.22
N LEU A 213 4.27 -11.88 -13.50
CA LEU A 213 4.91 -10.63 -13.94
C LEU A 213 4.25 -9.40 -13.29
N LEU A 214 2.92 -9.39 -13.19
CA LEU A 214 2.20 -8.33 -12.46
C LEU A 214 2.60 -8.31 -10.99
N LEU A 215 2.72 -9.47 -10.34
CA LEU A 215 3.21 -9.56 -8.96
C LEU A 215 4.63 -8.96 -8.84
N VAL A 216 5.55 -9.30 -9.76
CA VAL A 216 6.93 -8.75 -9.74
C VAL A 216 6.91 -7.23 -9.78
N VAL A 217 6.14 -6.64 -10.70
CA VAL A 217 6.07 -5.19 -10.87
C VAL A 217 5.38 -4.52 -9.67
N ALA A 218 4.38 -5.18 -9.09
CA ALA A 218 3.67 -4.66 -7.91
C ALA A 218 4.48 -4.77 -6.61
N ALA A 219 5.36 -5.77 -6.49
CA ALA A 219 6.14 -6.06 -5.29
C ALA A 219 7.54 -5.42 -5.27
N GLN A 220 7.85 -4.54 -6.23
CA GLN A 220 9.11 -3.80 -6.21
C GLN A 220 9.22 -2.91 -4.96
N GLN A 221 10.45 -2.61 -4.54
CA GLN A 221 10.71 -1.72 -3.40
C GLN A 221 10.13 -0.30 -3.63
N ALA A 222 10.19 0.18 -4.88
CA ALA A 222 9.62 1.46 -5.31
C ALA A 222 8.71 1.22 -6.52
N PRO A 223 7.51 0.68 -6.31
CA PRO A 223 6.67 0.21 -7.41
C PRO A 223 6.06 1.38 -8.17
N VAL A 224 6.13 1.32 -9.51
CA VAL A 224 5.55 2.34 -10.38
C VAL A 224 4.11 1.94 -10.75
N VAL A 225 3.12 2.59 -10.12
CA VAL A 225 1.68 2.26 -10.31
C VAL A 225 1.24 2.25 -11.78
N SER A 226 1.81 3.11 -12.63
CA SER A 226 1.48 3.14 -14.06
C SER A 226 1.92 1.87 -14.79
N GLN A 227 3.07 1.28 -14.43
CA GLN A 227 3.58 0.03 -14.99
C GLN A 227 2.74 -1.17 -14.51
N ALA A 228 2.45 -1.25 -13.21
CA ALA A 228 1.58 -2.28 -12.66
C ALA A 228 0.16 -2.23 -13.27
N ARG A 229 -0.37 -1.03 -13.54
CA ARG A 229 -1.64 -0.86 -14.24
C ARG A 229 -1.59 -1.43 -15.67
N LEU A 230 -0.50 -1.24 -16.41
CA LEU A 230 -0.33 -1.81 -17.74
C LEU A 230 -0.30 -3.35 -17.69
N GLU A 231 0.44 -3.92 -16.75
CA GLU A 231 0.51 -5.38 -16.57
C GLU A 231 -0.81 -5.96 -16.06
N ALA A 232 -1.55 -5.26 -15.20
CA ALA A 232 -2.89 -5.66 -14.79
C ALA A 232 -3.87 -5.70 -15.96
N GLN A 233 -3.80 -4.72 -16.87
CA GLN A 233 -4.61 -4.73 -18.10
C GLN A 233 -4.22 -5.88 -19.04
N ARG A 234 -2.93 -6.19 -19.17
CA ARG A 234 -2.45 -7.34 -19.95
C ARG A 234 -2.94 -8.65 -19.34
N ALA A 235 -2.77 -8.83 -18.04
CA ALA A 235 -3.25 -9.98 -17.29
C ALA A 235 -4.76 -10.19 -17.44
N ARG A 236 -5.58 -9.13 -17.34
CA ARG A 236 -7.03 -9.24 -17.57
C ARG A 236 -7.41 -9.76 -18.96
N ARG A 237 -6.61 -9.44 -19.99
CA ARG A 237 -6.87 -9.92 -21.36
C ARG A 237 -6.56 -11.41 -21.52
N VAL A 238 -5.48 -11.88 -20.90
CA VAL A 238 -5.04 -13.29 -21.02
C VAL A 238 -5.63 -14.21 -19.95
N CYS A 239 -6.22 -13.66 -18.89
CA CYS A 239 -6.89 -14.35 -17.79
C CYS A 239 -8.37 -13.92 -17.67
N PRO A 240 -9.23 -14.23 -18.66
CA PRO A 240 -10.63 -13.84 -18.60
C PRO A 240 -11.33 -14.46 -17.39
N GLY A 241 -12.16 -13.67 -16.70
CA GLY A 241 -12.91 -14.13 -15.51
C GLY A 241 -12.09 -14.23 -14.21
N ASP A 242 -10.82 -13.85 -14.23
CA ASP A 242 -9.96 -13.90 -13.04
C ASP A 242 -9.94 -12.54 -12.30
N PRO A 243 -10.31 -12.47 -11.00
CA PRO A 243 -10.27 -11.24 -10.23
C PRO A 243 -8.85 -10.83 -9.80
N THR A 244 -7.87 -11.73 -9.89
CA THR A 244 -6.50 -11.56 -9.38
C THR A 244 -5.78 -10.32 -9.93
N PRO A 245 -5.83 -9.99 -11.23
CA PRO A 245 -5.15 -8.80 -11.76
C PRO A 245 -5.63 -7.50 -11.12
N ALA A 246 -6.94 -7.36 -10.98
CA ALA A 246 -7.53 -6.15 -10.41
C ALA A 246 -7.34 -6.11 -8.89
N TRP A 247 -7.35 -7.27 -8.22
CA TRP A 247 -7.04 -7.36 -6.80
C TRP A 247 -5.59 -6.95 -6.51
N LEU A 248 -4.59 -7.49 -7.24
CA LEU A 248 -3.18 -7.12 -7.10
C LEU A 248 -2.94 -5.62 -7.35
N LEU A 249 -3.58 -5.04 -8.36
CA LEU A 249 -3.51 -3.59 -8.59
C LEU A 249 -4.13 -2.80 -7.43
N GLY A 250 -5.23 -3.28 -6.85
CA GLY A 250 -5.84 -2.68 -5.67
C GLY A 250 -4.91 -2.72 -4.45
N GLN A 251 -4.24 -3.85 -4.22
CA GLN A 251 -3.28 -4.03 -3.13
C GLN A 251 -2.07 -3.11 -3.28
N LEU A 252 -1.49 -3.00 -4.48
CA LEU A 252 -0.41 -2.05 -4.74
C LEU A 252 -0.84 -0.61 -4.46
N ARG A 253 -2.00 -0.21 -4.96
CA ARG A 253 -2.54 1.14 -4.70
C ARG A 253 -2.77 1.39 -3.22
N PHE A 254 -3.23 0.38 -2.49
CA PHE A 254 -3.38 0.46 -1.05
C PHE A 254 -2.03 0.66 -0.36
N GLN A 255 -1.02 -0.14 -0.69
CA GLN A 255 0.34 -0.06 -0.11
C GLN A 255 1.05 1.25 -0.42
N THR A 256 0.79 1.84 -1.59
CA THR A 256 1.33 3.13 -2.03
C THR A 256 0.47 4.32 -1.63
N GLU A 257 -0.55 4.10 -0.80
CA GLU A 257 -1.51 5.11 -0.33
C GLU A 257 -2.23 5.88 -1.46
N ASP A 258 -2.31 5.29 -2.67
CA ASP A 258 -3.04 5.86 -3.80
C ASP A 258 -4.54 5.96 -3.44
N PRO A 259 -5.15 7.16 -3.48
CA PRO A 259 -6.57 7.35 -3.16
C PRO A 259 -7.52 6.51 -4.03
N ALA A 260 -7.06 6.04 -5.19
CA ALA A 260 -7.79 5.15 -6.08
C ALA A 260 -7.90 3.70 -5.59
N ALA A 261 -7.24 3.30 -4.48
CA ALA A 261 -7.30 1.93 -3.94
C ALA A 261 -8.75 1.45 -3.69
N ALA A 262 -9.52 2.20 -2.90
CA ALA A 262 -10.92 1.85 -2.60
C ALA A 262 -11.79 1.82 -3.87
N ALA A 263 -11.57 2.75 -4.81
CA ALA A 263 -12.30 2.77 -6.08
C ALA A 263 -11.98 1.54 -6.96
N THR A 264 -10.75 1.03 -6.88
CA THR A 264 -10.31 -0.20 -7.57
C THR A 264 -11.05 -1.41 -7.03
N PHE A 265 -11.12 -1.56 -5.69
CA PHE A 265 -11.86 -2.65 -5.06
C PHE A 265 -13.37 -2.56 -5.29
N ARG A 266 -13.97 -1.36 -5.28
CA ARG A 266 -15.38 -1.17 -5.68
C ARG A 266 -15.65 -1.56 -7.13
N ARG A 267 -14.71 -1.29 -8.04
CA ARG A 267 -14.83 -1.76 -9.43
C ARG A 267 -14.80 -3.28 -9.47
N LEU A 268 -13.89 -3.90 -8.72
CA LEU A 268 -13.79 -5.36 -8.61
C LEU A 268 -15.08 -5.98 -8.04
N GLN A 269 -15.75 -5.35 -7.07
CA GLN A 269 -17.08 -5.78 -6.58
C GLN A 269 -18.16 -5.73 -7.66
N ARG A 270 -18.14 -4.75 -8.57
CA ARG A 270 -19.11 -4.67 -9.67
C ARG A 270 -18.84 -5.70 -10.76
N GLU A 271 -17.57 -5.92 -11.10
CA GLU A 271 -17.16 -6.89 -12.12
C GLU A 271 -17.31 -8.34 -11.62
N PHE A 272 -17.04 -8.59 -10.34
CA PHE A 272 -17.08 -9.90 -9.71
C PHE A 272 -17.87 -9.87 -8.39
N PRO A 273 -19.20 -9.66 -8.43
CA PRO A 273 -20.02 -9.44 -7.22
C PRO A 273 -20.09 -10.63 -6.26
N ARG A 274 -19.78 -11.83 -6.77
CA ARG A 274 -19.69 -13.08 -6.01
C ARG A 274 -18.27 -13.42 -5.55
N SER A 275 -17.28 -12.58 -5.87
CA SER A 275 -15.91 -12.75 -5.40
C SER A 275 -15.71 -11.98 -4.11
N ALA A 276 -15.14 -12.63 -3.09
CA ALA A 276 -14.75 -11.97 -1.84
C ALA A 276 -13.69 -10.87 -2.05
N ALA A 277 -12.90 -10.96 -3.14
CA ALA A 277 -11.72 -10.15 -3.42
C ALA A 277 -11.94 -8.64 -3.32
N GLY A 278 -13.03 -8.15 -3.94
CA GLY A 278 -13.34 -6.73 -3.93
C GLY A 278 -13.85 -6.26 -2.57
N TRP A 279 -14.58 -7.12 -1.86
CA TRP A 279 -15.14 -6.79 -0.55
C TRP A 279 -14.06 -6.74 0.53
N SER A 280 -13.19 -7.77 0.60
CA SER A 280 -12.09 -7.81 1.55
C SER A 280 -11.08 -6.68 1.32
N GLY A 281 -10.67 -6.44 0.07
CA GLY A 281 -9.71 -5.37 -0.22
C GLY A 281 -10.23 -3.97 0.13
N GLU A 282 -11.52 -3.66 -0.07
CA GLU A 282 -12.06 -2.37 0.40
C GLU A 282 -12.14 -2.30 1.93
N ALA A 283 -12.41 -3.43 2.60
CA ALA A 283 -12.38 -3.48 4.06
C ALA A 283 -10.98 -3.15 4.62
N ASP A 284 -9.92 -3.70 4.02
CA ASP A 284 -8.53 -3.42 4.41
C ASP A 284 -8.21 -1.92 4.30
N VAL A 285 -8.62 -1.27 3.20
CA VAL A 285 -8.46 0.17 3.01
C VAL A 285 -9.20 0.98 4.09
N LEU A 286 -10.42 0.57 4.45
CA LEU A 286 -11.21 1.23 5.48
C LEU A 286 -10.59 1.06 6.87
N LEU A 287 -10.11 -0.14 7.22
CA LEU A 287 -9.43 -0.42 8.49
C LEU A 287 -8.15 0.40 8.63
N HIS A 288 -7.33 0.45 7.57
CA HIS A 288 -6.12 1.25 7.57
C HIS A 288 -6.41 2.74 7.80
N ARG A 289 -7.40 3.30 7.09
CA ARG A 289 -7.84 4.69 7.30
C ARG A 289 -8.36 4.95 8.71
N ALA A 290 -9.03 3.97 9.32
CA ALA A 290 -9.46 4.07 10.70
C ALA A 290 -8.28 4.10 11.68
N GLY A 291 -7.25 3.28 11.43
CA GLY A 291 -6.03 3.23 12.24
C GLY A 291 -5.21 4.53 12.22
N TRP A 292 -5.22 5.26 11.10
CA TRP A 292 -4.54 6.56 10.96
C TRP A 292 -5.42 7.77 11.30
N ALA A 293 -6.64 7.57 11.80
CA ALA A 293 -7.49 8.69 12.18
C ALA A 293 -6.89 9.47 13.37
N PRO A 294 -6.81 10.82 13.32
CA PRO A 294 -6.33 11.62 14.44
C PRO A 294 -7.12 11.33 15.73
N PRO A 295 -6.51 11.47 16.93
CA PRO A 295 -7.18 11.20 18.21
C PRO A 295 -8.51 11.94 18.41
N GLY A 296 -8.65 13.15 17.82
CA GLY A 296 -9.89 13.93 17.85
C GLY A 296 -11.02 13.42 16.92
N ARG A 297 -10.82 12.35 16.16
CA ARG A 297 -11.78 11.80 15.19
C ARG A 297 -12.26 10.38 15.53
N ALA A 298 -12.35 10.04 16.81
CA ALA A 298 -12.78 8.73 17.29
C ALA A 298 -14.11 8.24 16.67
N PHE A 299 -15.11 9.11 16.49
CA PHE A 299 -16.38 8.75 15.83
C PHE A 299 -16.22 8.38 14.36
N GLY A 300 -15.33 9.09 13.64
CA GLY A 300 -15.00 8.79 12.24
C GLY A 300 -14.32 7.42 12.11
N ALA A 301 -13.35 7.13 12.99
CA ALA A 301 -12.69 5.83 13.03
C ALA A 301 -13.69 4.69 13.33
N ARG A 302 -14.56 4.86 14.34
CA ARG A 302 -15.63 3.88 14.65
C ARG A 302 -16.59 3.64 13.49
N ARG A 303 -16.91 4.68 12.70
CA ARG A 303 -17.73 4.52 11.49
C ARG A 303 -17.00 3.67 10.45
N LEU A 304 -15.74 3.99 10.14
CA LEU A 304 -14.93 3.23 9.18
C LEU A 304 -14.76 1.75 9.58
N ILE A 305 -14.55 1.46 10.86
CA ILE A 305 -14.45 0.08 11.37
C ILE A 305 -15.76 -0.68 11.15
N ARG A 306 -16.92 -0.06 11.41
CA ARG A 306 -18.22 -0.69 11.17
C ARG A 306 -18.47 -0.94 9.69
N GLU A 307 -18.11 0.02 8.83
CA GLU A 307 -18.17 -0.17 7.39
C GLU A 307 -17.26 -1.31 6.93
N ALA A 308 -16.02 -1.38 7.44
CA ALA A 308 -15.10 -2.47 7.13
C ALA A 308 -15.63 -3.84 7.58
N LEU A 309 -16.20 -3.92 8.79
CA LEU A 309 -16.81 -5.15 9.30
C LEU A 309 -17.94 -5.63 8.39
N ALA A 310 -18.81 -4.72 7.93
CA ALA A 310 -19.88 -5.06 6.99
C ALA A 310 -19.34 -5.65 5.68
N ARG A 311 -18.20 -5.15 5.20
CA ARG A 311 -17.53 -5.65 3.99
C ARG A 311 -16.88 -7.01 4.22
N LEU A 312 -16.27 -7.25 5.37
CA LEU A 312 -15.72 -8.56 5.73
C LEU A 312 -16.83 -9.60 5.90
N GLN A 313 -17.95 -9.24 6.53
CA GLN A 313 -19.13 -10.10 6.63
C GLN A 313 -19.73 -10.45 5.27
N ARG A 314 -19.64 -9.54 4.28
CA ARG A 314 -20.02 -9.82 2.88
C ARG A 314 -18.98 -10.69 2.16
N ALA A 315 -17.73 -10.69 2.60
CA ALA A 315 -16.62 -11.43 2.00
C ALA A 315 -16.50 -12.87 2.53
N ALA A 316 -16.94 -13.11 3.76
CA ALA A 316 -17.04 -14.43 4.40
C ALA A 316 -18.20 -15.25 3.80
#